data_AF-A0A1G7SHP4-F1
#
_entry.id   AF-A0A1G7SHP4-F1
#
_cell.length_a   1.000
_cell.length_b   1.000
_cell.length_c   1.000
_cell.angle_alpha   90.00
_cell.angle_beta   90.00
_cell.angle_gamma   90.00
#
_symmetry.space_group_name_H-M   'P 1'
#
loop_
_entity.id
_entity.type
_entity.pdbx_description
1 polymer ?
#
loop_
_entity_poly.entity_id
_entity_poly.type
_entity_poly.pdbx_seq_one_letter_code
_entity_poly.pdbx_strand_id
1 'polypeptide(L)'
;MDQQKLRALVFEKTGVRIDVDDPVFALVALNEAVLEDAVERHIARIDAASQALTAQLAGGHPPGYVPTPSAGPVRPISTQSPMVTPRELRLLGAAAAIALLSALVVLGGQAAFRKPGLSAEQEQALQRAAKLEQAIRKLDAPTRAQLQAELQK
;
A
#
# COMPACT_ATOMS: atom_id res chain seq x y z
N MET A 1 -8.57 -17.94 0.82
CA MET A 1 -8.77 -18.04 2.30
C MET A 1 -10.26 -17.93 2.63
N ASP A 2 -10.76 -18.65 3.63
CA ASP A 2 -12.19 -18.60 4.03
C ASP A 2 -12.56 -17.23 4.66
N GLN A 3 -13.63 -16.60 4.18
CA GLN A 3 -14.12 -15.30 4.65
C GLN A 3 -14.44 -15.31 6.16
N GLN A 4 -15.03 -16.38 6.68
CA GLN A 4 -15.37 -16.45 8.12
C GLN A 4 -14.10 -16.45 8.98
N LYS A 5 -13.07 -17.14 8.51
CA LYS A 5 -11.76 -17.20 9.17
C LYS A 5 -11.05 -15.85 9.16
N LEU A 6 -11.11 -15.11 8.04
CA LEU A 6 -10.55 -13.76 7.95
C LEU A 6 -11.26 -12.79 8.91
N ARG A 7 -12.59 -12.84 8.97
CA ARG A 7 -13.39 -12.01 9.89
C ARG A 7 -13.02 -12.25 11.35
N ALA A 8 -12.92 -13.51 11.75
CA ALA A 8 -12.51 -13.88 13.10
C ALA A 8 -11.10 -13.37 13.43
N LEU A 9 -10.16 -13.53 12.48
CA LEU A 9 -8.76 -13.19 12.69
C LEU A 9 -8.52 -11.67 12.72
N VAL A 10 -9.23 -10.90 11.91
CA VAL A 10 -9.18 -9.43 12.00
C VAL A 10 -9.82 -8.96 13.29
N PHE A 11 -10.98 -9.51 13.68
CA PHE A 11 -11.60 -9.15 14.96
C PHE A 11 -10.70 -9.47 16.15
N GLU A 12 -10.04 -10.63 16.16
CA GLU A 12 -9.11 -11.02 17.23
C GLU A 12 -7.90 -10.08 17.31
N LYS A 13 -7.35 -9.66 16.17
CA LYS A 13 -6.12 -8.84 16.13
C LYS A 13 -6.36 -7.34 16.27
N THR A 14 -7.51 -6.84 15.85
CA THR A 14 -7.77 -5.40 15.77
C THR A 14 -9.04 -4.96 16.49
N GLY A 15 -9.90 -5.91 16.90
CA GLY A 15 -11.22 -5.62 17.47
C GLY A 15 -12.27 -5.18 16.43
N VAL A 16 -11.90 -5.08 15.15
CA VAL A 16 -12.78 -4.58 14.09
C VAL A 16 -13.65 -5.70 13.53
N ARG A 17 -14.96 -5.48 13.49
CA ARG A 17 -15.91 -6.38 12.82
C ARG A 17 -15.99 -6.02 11.34
N ILE A 18 -15.79 -7.02 10.49
CA ILE A 18 -15.88 -6.90 9.03
C ILE A 18 -17.25 -7.43 8.59
N ASP A 19 -17.97 -6.64 7.80
CA ASP A 19 -19.24 -7.03 7.18
C ASP A 19 -19.02 -7.85 5.91
N VAL A 20 -20.02 -8.62 5.47
CA VAL A 20 -19.89 -9.53 4.31
C VAL A 20 -19.58 -8.79 3.01
N ASP A 21 -20.08 -7.56 2.86
CA ASP A 21 -19.89 -6.75 1.65
C ASP A 21 -18.62 -5.88 1.71
N ASP A 22 -17.74 -6.11 2.69
CA ASP A 22 -16.55 -5.30 2.89
C ASP A 22 -15.52 -5.51 1.76
N PRO A 23 -14.97 -4.44 1.16
CA PRO A 23 -13.97 -4.54 0.09
C PRO A 23 -12.68 -5.26 0.51
N VAL A 24 -12.41 -5.45 1.80
CA VAL A 24 -11.28 -6.25 2.29
C VAL A 24 -11.26 -7.65 1.69
N PHE A 25 -12.41 -8.29 1.45
CA PHE A 25 -12.43 -9.61 0.81
C PHE A 25 -11.97 -9.58 -0.64
N ALA A 26 -12.33 -8.53 -1.39
CA ALA A 26 -11.87 -8.36 -2.76
C ALA A 26 -10.35 -8.15 -2.81
N LEU A 27 -9.79 -7.40 -1.85
CA LEU A 27 -8.34 -7.20 -1.74
C LEU A 27 -7.60 -8.50 -1.39
N VAL A 28 -8.15 -9.29 -0.47
CA VAL A 28 -7.57 -10.60 -0.13
C VAL A 28 -7.62 -11.54 -1.34
N ALA A 29 -8.75 -11.62 -2.04
CA ALA A 29 -8.88 -12.45 -3.25
C ALA A 29 -7.91 -12.00 -4.36
N LEU A 30 -7.77 -10.69 -4.57
CA LEU A 30 -6.82 -10.15 -5.54
C LEU A 30 -5.37 -10.51 -5.17
N ASN A 31 -5.00 -10.34 -3.90
CA ASN A 31 -3.67 -10.71 -3.44
C ASN A 31 -3.41 -12.21 -3.63
N GLU A 32 -4.38 -13.08 -3.31
CA GLU A 32 -4.26 -14.53 -3.53
C GLU A 32 -4.02 -14.86 -5.01
N ALA A 33 -4.82 -14.29 -5.92
CA ALA A 33 -4.65 -14.52 -7.35
C ALA A 33 -3.29 -14.01 -7.88
N VAL A 34 -2.84 -12.83 -7.43
CA VAL A 34 -1.53 -12.29 -7.82
C VAL A 34 -0.38 -13.11 -7.27
N LEU A 35 -0.50 -13.62 -6.03
CA LEU A 35 0.48 -14.50 -5.41
C LEU A 35 0.59 -15.83 -6.17
N GLU A 36 -0.55 -16.43 -6.55
CA GLU A 36 -0.57 -17.67 -7.33
C GLU A 36 0.15 -17.50 -8.68
N ASP A 37 -0.19 -16.46 -9.45
CA ASP A 37 0.46 -16.16 -10.73
C ASP A 37 1.96 -15.84 -10.55
N ALA A 38 2.34 -15.12 -9.50
CA ALA A 38 3.74 -14.85 -9.20
C ALA A 38 4.53 -16.13 -8.88
N VAL A 39 3.94 -17.06 -8.12
CA VAL A 39 4.53 -18.36 -7.80
C VAL A 39 4.66 -19.22 -9.06
N GLU A 40 3.63 -19.27 -9.90
CA GLU A 40 3.65 -20.02 -11.16
C GLU A 40 4.76 -19.51 -12.09
N ARG A 41 4.86 -18.18 -12.26
CA ARG A 41 5.95 -17.57 -13.04
C ARG A 41 7.33 -17.86 -12.45
N HIS A 42 7.44 -17.98 -11.13
CA HIS A 42 8.71 -18.30 -10.47
C HIS A 42 9.11 -19.77 -10.69
N ILE A 43 8.17 -20.69 -10.56
CA ILE A 43 8.37 -22.12 -10.84
C ILE A 43 8.80 -22.30 -12.30
N ALA A 44 8.10 -21.68 -13.25
CA ALA A 44 8.46 -21.75 -14.66
C ALA A 44 9.90 -21.27 -14.95
N ARG A 45 10.36 -20.23 -14.23
CA ARG A 45 11.75 -19.76 -14.32
C ARG A 45 12.75 -20.76 -13.73
N ILE A 46 12.42 -21.39 -12.61
CA ILE A 46 13.26 -22.43 -12.00
C ILE A 46 13.35 -23.64 -12.92
N ASP A 47 12.24 -24.08 -13.51
CA ASP A 47 12.23 -25.21 -14.43
C ASP A 47 13.05 -24.92 -15.69
N ALA A 48 12.91 -23.73 -16.27
CA ALA A 48 13.74 -23.30 -17.39
C ALA A 48 15.24 -23.26 -17.03
N ALA A 49 15.59 -22.78 -15.83
CA ALA A 49 16.96 -22.75 -15.35
C ALA A 49 17.52 -24.16 -15.10
N SER A 50 16.72 -25.05 -14.50
CA SER A 50 17.06 -26.45 -14.27
C SER A 50 17.27 -27.22 -15.58
N GLN A 51 16.41 -26.99 -16.57
CA GLN A 51 16.56 -27.57 -17.91
C GLN A 51 17.83 -27.06 -18.61
N ALA A 52 18.11 -25.76 -18.52
CA ALA A 52 19.34 -25.18 -19.06
C ALA A 52 20.59 -25.77 -18.39
N LEU A 53 20.57 -25.93 -17.06
CA LEU A 53 21.66 -26.57 -16.32
C LEU A 53 21.83 -28.05 -16.73
N THR A 54 20.73 -28.78 -16.86
CA THR A 54 20.77 -30.19 -17.30
C THR A 54 21.32 -30.31 -18.72
N ALA A 55 20.91 -29.42 -19.64
CA ALA A 55 21.46 -29.36 -20.99
C ALA A 55 22.96 -29.03 -20.98
N GLN A 56 23.40 -28.15 -20.08
CA GLN A 56 24.82 -27.82 -19.92
C GLN A 56 25.64 -29.00 -19.39
N LEU A 57 25.06 -29.82 -18.50
CA LEU A 57 25.69 -31.05 -17.99
C LEU A 57 25.67 -32.18 -19.03
N ALA A 58 24.61 -32.29 -19.82
CA ALA A 58 24.48 -33.27 -20.90
C ALA A 58 25.35 -32.93 -22.13
N GLY A 59 25.67 -31.65 -22.33
CA GLY A 59 26.63 -31.16 -23.34
C GLY A 59 28.09 -31.59 -23.11
N GLY A 60 28.34 -32.40 -22.07
CA GLY A 60 29.61 -33.05 -21.81
C GLY A 60 30.54 -32.20 -20.95
N HIS A 61 31.08 -32.81 -19.89
CA HIS A 61 32.41 -32.44 -19.41
C HIS A 61 33.36 -32.54 -20.61
N PRO A 62 34.18 -31.52 -20.93
CA PRO A 62 35.17 -31.66 -21.97
C PRO A 62 36.10 -32.83 -21.60
N PRO A 63 36.21 -33.89 -22.42
CA PRO A 63 37.15 -34.97 -22.18
C PRO A 63 38.54 -34.42 -22.43
N GLY A 64 39.21 -33.97 -21.36
CA GLY A 64 40.55 -33.39 -21.45
C GLY A 64 40.72 -32.11 -20.67
N TYR A 65 40.20 -32.00 -19.44
CA TYR A 65 40.82 -31.07 -18.50
C TYR A 65 42.22 -31.60 -18.16
N VAL A 66 43.19 -31.24 -19.00
CA VAL A 66 44.60 -31.22 -18.65
C VAL A 66 44.81 -29.85 -18.01
N PRO A 67 45.34 -29.74 -16.77
CA PRO A 67 45.69 -28.44 -16.23
C PRO A 67 46.68 -27.78 -17.20
N THR A 68 46.24 -26.76 -17.91
CA THR A 68 47.13 -25.90 -18.69
C THR A 68 48.18 -25.36 -17.70
N PRO A 69 49.49 -25.59 -17.93
CA PRO A 69 50.51 -24.97 -17.08
C PRO A 69 50.30 -23.46 -17.13
N SER A 70 50.38 -22.81 -15.97
CA SER A 70 50.09 -21.41 -15.73
C SER A 70 50.74 -20.50 -16.79
N ALA A 71 49.99 -20.17 -17.83
CA ALA A 71 50.45 -19.32 -18.92
C ALA A 71 50.38 -17.86 -18.46
N GLY A 72 51.45 -17.42 -17.79
CA GLY A 72 51.76 -16.02 -17.58
C GLY A 72 51.01 -15.33 -16.44
N PRO A 73 51.38 -14.05 -16.15
CA PRO A 73 50.78 -13.28 -15.09
C PRO A 73 49.28 -13.10 -15.35
N VAL A 74 48.47 -13.70 -14.46
CA VAL A 74 47.03 -13.55 -14.43
C VAL A 74 46.71 -12.06 -14.37
N ARG A 75 46.08 -11.52 -15.42
CA ARG A 75 45.59 -10.14 -15.39
C ARG A 75 44.54 -10.04 -14.29
N PRO A 76 44.64 -9.05 -13.38
CA PRO A 76 43.64 -8.88 -12.35
C PRO A 76 42.26 -8.65 -12.99
N ILE A 77 41.28 -9.45 -12.57
CA ILE A 77 39.88 -9.21 -12.89
C ILE A 77 39.49 -7.92 -12.17
N SER A 78 39.07 -6.90 -12.92
CA SER A 78 38.53 -5.67 -12.34
C SER A 78 37.26 -6.01 -11.55
N THR A 79 37.39 -6.16 -10.24
CA THR A 79 36.29 -6.41 -9.29
C THR A 79 35.46 -5.17 -8.98
N GLN A 80 35.82 -4.01 -9.53
CA GLN A 80 35.09 -2.77 -9.34
C GLN A 80 34.01 -2.63 -10.40
N SER A 81 32.83 -3.16 -10.11
CA SER A 81 31.60 -2.68 -10.76
C SER A 81 31.24 -1.33 -10.14
N PRO A 82 30.95 -0.29 -10.93
CA PRO A 82 30.49 0.98 -10.38
C PRO A 82 29.21 0.74 -9.57
N MET A 83 29.17 1.25 -8.34
CA MET A 83 28.04 1.04 -7.41
C MET A 83 26.69 1.52 -7.95
N VAL A 84 26.69 2.42 -8.96
CA VAL A 84 25.48 2.89 -9.63
C VAL A 84 25.77 3.06 -11.11
N THR A 85 24.98 2.39 -11.95
CA THR A 85 25.10 2.53 -13.41
C THR A 85 24.28 3.71 -13.93
N PRO A 86 24.64 4.34 -15.08
CA PRO A 86 23.84 5.41 -15.67
C PRO A 86 22.40 4.99 -16.00
N ARG A 87 22.20 3.69 -16.28
CA ARG A 87 20.89 3.10 -16.50
C ARG A 87 20.05 3.10 -15.22
N GLU A 88 20.65 2.76 -14.08
CA GLU A 88 19.99 2.82 -12.77
C GLU A 88 19.60 4.24 -12.39
N LEU A 89 20.44 5.25 -12.66
CA LEU A 89 20.09 6.65 -12.43
C LEU A 89 18.86 7.08 -13.25
N ARG A 90 18.77 6.65 -14.52
CA ARG A 90 17.60 6.92 -15.36
C ARG A 90 16.35 6.22 -14.85
N LEU A 91 16.47 4.95 -14.42
CA LEU A 91 15.36 4.19 -13.85
C LEU A 91 14.88 4.79 -12.52
N LEU A 92 15.80 5.19 -11.66
CA LEU A 92 15.50 5.81 -10.37
C LEU A 92 14.87 7.20 -10.55
N GLY A 93 15.38 8.00 -11.49
CA GLY A 93 14.78 9.28 -11.86
C GLY A 93 13.36 9.11 -12.44
N ALA A 94 13.15 8.14 -13.31
CA ALA A 94 11.83 7.83 -13.86
C ALA A 94 10.86 7.36 -12.77
N ALA A 95 11.30 6.47 -11.88
CA ALA A 95 10.48 5.99 -10.76
C ALA A 95 10.10 7.15 -9.81
N ALA A 96 11.06 8.02 -9.47
CA ALA A 96 10.79 9.19 -8.64
C ALA A 96 9.78 10.15 -9.30
N ALA A 97 9.90 10.39 -10.61
CA ALA A 97 8.97 11.23 -11.34
C ALA A 97 7.54 10.65 -11.35
N ILE A 98 7.40 9.35 -11.61
CA ILE A 98 6.10 8.66 -11.59
C ILE A 98 5.50 8.73 -10.17
N ALA A 99 6.30 8.48 -9.15
CA ALA A 99 5.85 8.56 -7.76
C ALA A 99 5.32 9.96 -7.41
N LEU A 100 6.06 11.02 -7.76
CA LEU A 100 5.64 12.40 -7.53
C LEU A 100 4.38 12.77 -8.30
N LEU A 101 4.29 12.39 -9.59
CA LEU A 101 3.10 12.65 -10.41
C LEU A 101 1.87 11.95 -9.84
N SER A 102 2.01 10.69 -9.43
CA SER A 102 0.90 9.94 -8.84
C SER A 102 0.44 10.55 -7.51
N ALA A 103 1.38 10.98 -6.65
CA ALA A 103 1.06 11.69 -5.42
C ALA A 103 0.30 13.01 -5.68
N LEU A 104 0.71 13.78 -6.69
CA LEU A 104 0.03 15.02 -7.08
C LEU A 104 -1.38 14.77 -7.61
N VAL A 105 -1.58 13.70 -8.39
CA VAL A 105 -2.91 13.31 -8.88
C VAL A 105 -3.81 12.90 -7.72
N VAL A 106 -3.31 12.13 -6.75
CA VAL A 106 -4.08 11.70 -5.58
C VAL A 106 -4.43 12.89 -4.70
N LEU A 107 -3.47 13.76 -4.38
CA LEU A 107 -3.73 14.97 -3.58
C LEU A 107 -4.67 15.93 -4.31
N GLY A 108 -4.44 16.16 -5.61
CA GLY A 108 -5.29 17.00 -6.44
C GLY A 108 -6.72 16.45 -6.55
N GLY A 109 -6.86 15.13 -6.72
CA GLY A 109 -8.14 14.44 -6.69
C GLY A 109 -8.82 14.60 -5.33
N GLN A 110 -8.14 14.34 -4.23
CA GLN A 110 -8.72 14.53 -2.90
C GLN A 110 -9.13 15.99 -2.65
N ALA A 111 -8.36 16.97 -3.10
CA ALA A 111 -8.70 18.39 -2.98
C ALA A 111 -9.89 18.78 -3.87
N ALA A 112 -10.00 18.22 -5.08
CA ALA A 112 -11.11 18.49 -6.00
C ALA A 112 -12.43 17.84 -5.55
N PHE A 113 -12.36 16.66 -4.90
CA PHE A 113 -13.54 15.91 -4.48
C PHE A 113 -13.91 16.11 -3.00
N ARG A 114 -13.01 16.59 -2.14
CA ARG A 114 -13.37 17.06 -0.80
C ARG A 114 -14.01 18.45 -0.92
N LYS A 115 -15.33 18.50 -0.84
CA LYS A 115 -16.06 19.74 -0.58
C LYS A 115 -15.55 20.33 0.75
N PRO A 116 -14.98 21.55 0.77
CA PRO A 116 -14.77 22.25 2.02
C PRO A 116 -16.15 22.72 2.48
N GLY A 117 -16.76 21.93 3.35
CA GLY A 117 -18.09 22.18 3.88
C GLY A 117 -18.20 21.56 5.26
N LEU A 118 -19.01 22.17 6.11
CA LEU A 118 -19.39 21.58 7.39
C LEU A 118 -19.92 20.17 7.12
N SER A 119 -19.48 19.19 7.91
CA SER A 119 -20.07 17.85 7.80
C SER A 119 -21.58 17.96 8.00
N ALA A 120 -22.36 17.03 7.45
CA ALA A 120 -23.81 17.03 7.61
C ALA A 120 -24.22 17.09 9.10
N GLU A 121 -23.40 16.51 9.97
CA GLU A 121 -23.54 16.56 11.42
C GLU A 121 -23.25 17.95 12.01
N GLN A 122 -22.21 18.64 11.54
CA GLN A 122 -21.90 20.02 11.95
C GLN A 122 -22.96 21.01 11.49
N GLU A 123 -23.48 20.85 10.28
CA GLU A 123 -24.57 21.70 9.77
C GLU A 123 -25.87 21.48 10.56
N GLN A 124 -26.15 20.22 10.93
CA GLN A 124 -27.28 19.89 11.81
C GLN A 124 -27.09 20.44 13.23
N ALA A 125 -25.86 20.41 13.77
CA ALA A 125 -25.53 20.99 15.07
C ALA A 125 -25.75 22.51 15.08
N LEU A 126 -25.33 23.21 14.02
CA LEU A 126 -25.56 24.65 13.84
C LEU A 126 -27.05 24.99 13.76
N GLN A 127 -27.84 24.21 13.01
CA GLN A 127 -29.30 24.41 12.94
C GLN A 127 -29.99 24.17 14.29
N ARG A 128 -29.56 23.15 15.04
CA ARG A 128 -30.08 22.89 16.40
C ARG A 128 -29.71 24.03 17.35
N ALA A 129 -28.47 24.51 17.32
CA ALA A 129 -28.02 25.64 18.12
C ALA A 129 -28.84 26.91 17.83
N ALA A 130 -29.10 27.22 16.56
CA ALA A 130 -29.92 28.38 16.17
C ALA A 130 -31.37 28.28 16.68
N LYS A 131 -31.97 27.09 16.62
CA LYS A 131 -33.33 26.85 17.17
C LYS A 131 -33.36 26.99 18.69
N LEU A 132 -32.32 26.49 19.37
CA LEU A 132 -32.20 26.58 20.82
C LEU A 132 -32.03 28.03 21.27
N GLU A 133 -31.22 28.81 20.55
CA GLU A 133 -31.06 30.25 20.81
C GLU A 133 -32.38 31.02 20.61
N GLN A 134 -33.13 30.73 19.55
CA GLN A 134 -34.46 31.32 19.34
C GLN A 134 -35.45 30.91 20.43
N ALA A 135 -35.42 29.67 20.88
CA ALA A 135 -36.25 29.22 21.99
C ALA A 135 -35.90 30.00 23.25
N ILE A 136 -34.62 30.08 23.62
CA ILE A 136 -34.13 30.84 24.79
C ILE A 136 -34.57 32.30 24.75
N ARG A 137 -34.52 32.96 23.57
CA ARG A 137 -34.98 34.34 23.41
C ARG A 137 -36.48 34.51 23.64
N LYS A 138 -37.29 33.47 23.39
CA LYS A 138 -38.74 33.45 23.63
C LYS A 138 -39.11 33.09 25.08
N LEU A 139 -38.18 32.60 25.89
CA LEU A 139 -38.43 32.35 27.31
C LEU A 139 -38.52 33.67 28.10
N ASP A 140 -39.31 33.66 29.16
CA ASP A 140 -39.46 34.79 30.07
C ASP A 140 -38.15 35.12 30.79
N ALA A 141 -37.97 36.40 31.15
CA ALA A 141 -36.77 36.93 31.80
C ALA A 141 -36.29 36.14 33.04
N PRO A 142 -37.14 35.71 33.99
CA PRO A 142 -36.71 34.92 35.14
C PRO A 142 -36.16 33.54 34.76
N THR A 143 -36.76 32.87 33.76
CA THR A 143 -36.33 31.53 33.33
C THR A 143 -35.00 31.57 32.57
N ARG A 144 -34.75 32.65 31.82
CA ARG A 144 -33.44 32.91 31.19
C ARG A 144 -32.33 33.09 32.22
N ALA A 145 -32.60 33.80 33.32
CA ALA A 145 -31.62 34.01 34.39
C ALA A 145 -31.25 32.70 35.11
N GLN A 146 -32.24 31.81 35.35
CA GLN A 146 -31.99 30.48 35.92
C GLN A 146 -31.16 29.58 34.98
N LEU A 147 -31.47 29.56 33.68
CA LEU A 147 -30.70 28.80 32.70
C LEU A 147 -29.25 29.27 32.58
N GLN A 148 -28.99 30.58 32.62
CA GLN A 148 -27.63 31.12 32.62
C GLN A 148 -26.87 30.78 33.91
N ALA A 149 -27.56 30.76 35.06
CA ALA A 149 -26.97 30.37 36.33
C ALA A 149 -26.62 28.87 36.39
N GLU A 150 -27.41 28.00 35.75
CA GLU A 150 -27.07 26.56 35.64
C GLU A 150 -25.95 26.28 34.64
N LEU A 151 -25.87 27.01 33.52
CA LEU A 151 -24.80 26.85 32.53
C LEU A 151 -23.42 27.33 33.00
N GLN A 152 -23.36 28.20 34.01
CA GLN A 152 -22.12 28.71 34.61
C GLN A 152 -21.61 27.85 35.77
N LYS A 153 -22.30 26.76 36.10
CA LYS A 153 -21.98 25.86 37.20
C LYS A 153 -21.27 24.61 36.70
#